data_AF-W7B6H2-F1
#
_entry.id   AF-W7B6H2-F1
#
_cell.length_a   1.000
_cell.length_b   1.000
_cell.length_c   1.000
_cell.angle_alpha   90.00
_cell.angle_beta   90.00
_cell.angle_gamma   90.00
#
_symmetry.space_group_name_H-M   'P 1'
#
loop_
_entity.id
_entity.type
_entity.pdbx_description
1 polymer ?
#
loop_
_entity_poly.entity_id
_entity_poly.type
_entity_poly.pdbx_seq_one_letter_code
_entity_poly.pdbx_strand_id
1 'polypeptide(L)'
;MFGIFSSNFLISGIVVTISIILVVWGTRKWNKKKELFMLYSRKHEYEEIDIKHKSDENKKFLNGKTQTLKLNDIITLTDTVKIYIFTYPSEYDNFGLGICKHIKFNGLNIQGKVKGKWNNNDDREKDLLEIYRSYTPVYINKKKKQVHFIIRIYKEDEHFIDGGKMSSHLDKLKINNTINILGPYGLIEYKGNNELSYLSKSIKIKKHIVMIAGGTGMTPFFRLINHLLLTKKTNVEDEPVYITFIYANRNEQEILLKLVFDEYDANFENFQKVYSVDKCLDSTLKDTVDNIGYINIDLLKKHVLEYEKLSMPIKNSDTLVLLCGPPPMISSLNLLLKEDIKMENVMTL
;
A
#
# COMPACT_ATOMS: atom_id res chain seq x y z
N MET A 1 51.38 -30.27 -45.58
CA MET A 1 50.85 -28.90 -45.72
C MET A 1 49.56 -28.84 -44.91
N PHE A 2 49.47 -27.88 -43.99
CA PHE A 2 48.54 -27.76 -42.86
C PHE A 2 47.10 -27.35 -43.22
N GLY A 3 46.16 -27.57 -42.28
CA GLY A 3 44.92 -26.79 -42.05
C GLY A 3 43.63 -27.62 -42.13
N ILE A 4 43.04 -28.15 -41.04
CA ILE A 4 42.17 -27.53 -40.01
C ILE A 4 40.92 -26.82 -40.58
N PHE A 5 39.74 -27.47 -40.49
CA PHE A 5 38.39 -26.88 -40.54
C PHE A 5 37.64 -27.35 -39.28
N SER A 6 37.68 -26.57 -38.20
CA SER A 6 36.70 -25.57 -37.75
C SER A 6 35.38 -26.15 -37.19
N SER A 7 35.42 -26.41 -35.89
CA SER A 7 34.27 -26.54 -34.98
C SER A 7 33.53 -25.21 -34.83
N ASN A 8 32.28 -25.08 -35.29
CA ASN A 8 31.46 -23.88 -35.03
C ASN A 8 29.94 -24.09 -35.14
N PHE A 9 29.41 -25.23 -34.67
CA PHE A 9 27.96 -25.51 -34.74
C PHE A 9 27.22 -25.64 -33.40
N LEU A 10 27.89 -25.41 -32.26
CA LEU A 10 27.29 -25.62 -30.94
C LEU A 10 26.93 -24.35 -30.15
N ILE A 11 27.19 -23.15 -30.70
CA ILE A 11 26.97 -21.89 -29.97
C ILE A 11 25.65 -21.19 -30.35
N SER A 12 25.05 -21.45 -31.52
CA SER A 12 23.81 -20.75 -31.95
C SER A 12 22.53 -21.26 -31.26
N GLY A 13 22.46 -22.54 -30.91
CA GLY A 13 21.27 -23.13 -30.25
C GLY A 13 21.05 -22.68 -28.81
N ILE A 14 22.13 -22.33 -28.08
CA ILE A 14 22.07 -21.89 -26.68
C ILE A 14 21.67 -20.41 -26.59
N VAL A 15 22.13 -19.56 -27.52
CA VAL A 15 21.78 -18.13 -27.52
C VAL A 15 20.29 -17.92 -27.87
N VAL A 16 19.76 -18.66 -28.85
CA VAL A 16 18.34 -18.55 -29.25
C VAL A 16 17.41 -19.06 -28.15
N THR A 17 17.76 -20.13 -27.44
CA THR A 17 16.95 -20.64 -26.32
C THR A 17 16.97 -19.70 -25.11
N ILE A 18 18.11 -19.11 -24.77
CA ILE A 18 18.19 -18.10 -23.69
C ILE A 18 17.37 -16.85 -24.05
N SER A 19 17.45 -16.35 -25.28
CA SER A 19 16.66 -15.19 -25.73
C SER A 19 15.16 -15.48 -25.73
N ILE A 20 14.72 -16.67 -26.19
CA ILE A 20 13.31 -17.07 -26.14
C ILE A 20 12.84 -17.25 -24.69
N ILE A 21 13.65 -17.85 -23.80
CA ILE A 21 13.32 -17.98 -22.38
C ILE A 21 13.20 -16.60 -21.72
N LEU A 22 14.12 -15.67 -22.01
CA LEU A 22 14.07 -14.29 -21.50
C LEU A 22 12.87 -13.51 -22.04
N VAL A 23 12.52 -13.68 -23.32
CA VAL A 23 11.33 -13.06 -23.94
C VAL A 23 10.05 -13.67 -23.38
N VAL A 24 9.97 -14.99 -23.19
CA VAL A 24 8.81 -15.68 -22.58
C VAL A 24 8.68 -15.32 -21.10
N TRP A 25 9.78 -15.20 -20.36
CA TRP A 25 9.76 -14.70 -18.99
C TRP A 25 9.34 -13.23 -18.91
N GLY A 26 9.85 -12.38 -19.80
CA GLY A 26 9.49 -10.96 -19.88
C GLY A 26 8.02 -10.73 -20.21
N THR A 27 7.50 -11.43 -21.22
CA THR A 27 6.08 -11.36 -21.64
C THR A 27 5.14 -11.95 -20.57
N ARG A 28 5.50 -13.07 -19.95
CA ARG A 28 4.70 -13.69 -18.87
C ARG A 28 4.69 -12.84 -17.59
N LYS A 29 5.80 -12.19 -17.24
CA LYS A 29 5.90 -11.26 -16.10
C LYS A 29 5.08 -9.98 -16.33
N TRP A 30 5.08 -9.46 -17.56
CA TRP A 30 4.26 -8.31 -17.96
C TRP A 30 2.76 -8.62 -17.87
N ASN A 31 2.34 -9.82 -18.31
CA ASN A 31 0.94 -10.25 -18.20
C ASN A 31 0.46 -10.33 -16.74
N LYS A 32 1.26 -10.88 -15.82
CA LYS A 32 0.93 -10.90 -14.37
C LYS A 32 0.75 -9.49 -13.78
N LYS A 33 1.60 -8.51 -14.15
CA LYS A 33 1.45 -7.12 -13.67
C LYS A 33 0.17 -6.47 -14.19
N LYS A 34 -0.18 -6.72 -15.46
CA LYS A 34 -1.42 -6.24 -16.07
C LYS A 34 -2.66 -6.89 -15.44
N GLU A 35 -2.65 -8.20 -15.24
CA GLU A 35 -3.73 -8.92 -14.54
C GLU A 35 -3.93 -8.42 -13.11
N LEU A 36 -2.83 -8.18 -12.38
CA LEU A 36 -2.85 -7.64 -11.02
C LEU A 36 -3.38 -6.21 -10.97
N PHE A 37 -2.98 -5.38 -11.93
CA PHE A 37 -3.51 -4.04 -12.10
C PHE A 37 -5.03 -4.08 -12.33
N MET A 38 -5.49 -4.92 -13.25
CA MET A 38 -6.92 -5.12 -13.54
C MET A 38 -7.70 -5.65 -12.33
N LEU A 39 -7.06 -6.50 -11.51
CA LEU A 39 -7.64 -7.02 -10.28
C LEU A 39 -7.91 -5.89 -9.27
N TYR A 40 -7.02 -4.90 -9.21
CA TYR A 40 -7.06 -3.83 -8.23
C TYR A 40 -7.79 -2.58 -8.71
N SER A 41 -7.96 -2.36 -10.01
CA SER A 41 -8.57 -1.16 -10.59
C SER A 41 -10.09 -1.22 -10.77
N ARG A 42 -10.75 -2.30 -10.36
CA ARG A 42 -12.19 -2.49 -10.57
C ARG A 42 -12.87 -3.05 -9.34
N LYS A 43 -14.17 -2.73 -9.19
CA LYS A 43 -14.99 -3.30 -8.13
C LYS A 43 -15.02 -4.82 -8.30
N HIS A 44 -14.49 -5.56 -7.34
CA HIS A 44 -14.62 -7.01 -7.34
C HIS A 44 -15.82 -7.43 -6.49
N GLU A 45 -16.70 -8.27 -7.04
CA GLU A 45 -17.85 -8.84 -6.33
C GLU A 45 -17.44 -9.56 -5.03
N TYR A 46 -16.20 -10.05 -4.96
CA TYR A 46 -15.67 -10.83 -3.84
C TYR A 46 -14.75 -10.03 -2.93
N GLU A 47 -14.56 -8.73 -3.19
CA GLU A 47 -13.74 -7.91 -2.31
C GLU A 47 -14.46 -7.66 -0.99
N GLU A 48 -13.76 -7.84 0.13
CA GLU A 48 -14.28 -7.51 1.46
C GLU A 48 -14.27 -6.01 1.71
N ILE A 49 -15.32 -5.38 1.17
CA ILE A 49 -15.61 -3.95 1.27
C ILE A 49 -16.86 -3.69 2.14
N ASP A 50 -17.74 -4.68 2.29
CA ASP A 50 -19.08 -4.48 2.86
C ASP A 50 -19.12 -4.63 4.39
N ILE A 51 -19.68 -3.59 5.03
CA ILE A 51 -19.83 -3.42 6.49
C ILE A 51 -21.22 -3.88 6.94
N LYS A 52 -22.18 -4.05 6.02
CA LYS A 52 -23.60 -4.25 6.34
C LYS A 52 -24.04 -5.70 6.52
N HIS A 53 -23.24 -6.67 6.10
CA HIS A 53 -23.58 -8.07 6.36
C HIS A 53 -23.27 -8.40 7.82
N LYS A 54 -24.33 -8.56 8.63
CA LYS A 54 -24.31 -9.30 9.91
C LYS A 54 -23.89 -10.75 9.63
N SER A 55 -22.63 -10.98 9.27
CA SER A 55 -22.05 -12.31 9.36
C SER A 55 -21.90 -12.62 10.84
N ASP A 56 -22.30 -13.82 11.23
CA ASP A 56 -22.00 -14.38 12.55
C ASP A 56 -20.54 -14.06 12.94
N GLU A 57 -20.33 -13.43 14.08
CA GLU A 57 -18.98 -13.04 14.54
C GLU A 57 -18.06 -14.26 14.64
N ASN A 58 -18.62 -15.44 14.88
CA ASN A 58 -17.89 -16.71 14.93
C ASN A 58 -17.32 -17.13 13.56
N LYS A 59 -17.77 -16.53 12.46
CA LYS A 59 -17.31 -16.83 11.10
C LYS A 59 -16.30 -15.81 10.54
N LYS A 60 -15.82 -14.88 11.37
CA LYS A 60 -14.72 -13.98 11.02
C LYS A 60 -13.39 -14.62 11.40
N PHE A 61 -12.44 -14.61 10.48
CA PHE A 61 -11.10 -15.13 10.73
C PHE A 61 -10.37 -14.31 11.80
N LEU A 62 -10.38 -12.98 11.68
CA LEU A 62 -9.83 -12.09 12.69
C LEU A 62 -10.80 -11.91 13.86
N ASN A 63 -10.34 -12.29 15.06
CA ASN A 63 -11.14 -12.33 16.29
C ASN A 63 -10.37 -11.86 17.54
N GLY A 64 -9.26 -11.15 17.35
CA GLY A 64 -8.40 -10.66 18.44
C GLY A 64 -7.39 -11.68 18.97
N LYS A 65 -7.48 -12.96 18.58
CA LYS A 65 -6.50 -13.99 18.94
C LYS A 65 -5.45 -14.14 17.83
N THR A 66 -4.36 -14.83 18.17
CA THR A 66 -3.35 -15.23 17.18
C THR A 66 -4.00 -16.18 16.17
N GLN A 67 -3.80 -15.86 14.90
CA GLN A 67 -4.27 -16.63 13.76
C GLN A 67 -3.10 -16.90 12.81
N THR A 68 -3.24 -17.89 11.93
CA THR A 68 -2.15 -18.29 11.02
C THR A 68 -2.57 -18.11 9.57
N LEU A 69 -1.74 -17.39 8.82
CA LEU A 69 -1.86 -17.23 7.37
C LEU A 69 -0.87 -18.15 6.66
N LYS A 70 -1.27 -18.73 5.53
CA LYS A 70 -0.40 -19.52 4.66
C LYS A 70 -0.04 -18.72 3.41
N LEU A 71 1.25 -18.60 3.09
CA LEU A 71 1.72 -17.90 1.92
C LEU A 71 1.41 -18.69 0.65
N ASN A 72 0.65 -18.10 -0.26
CA ASN A 72 0.19 -18.73 -1.49
C ASN A 72 0.98 -18.26 -2.73
N ASP A 73 1.26 -16.96 -2.86
CA ASP A 73 2.06 -16.42 -3.98
C ASP A 73 2.84 -15.17 -3.57
N ILE A 74 3.91 -14.86 -4.30
CA ILE A 74 4.69 -13.63 -4.18
C ILE A 74 4.86 -13.00 -5.57
N ILE A 75 4.48 -11.74 -5.71
CA ILE A 75 4.65 -10.97 -6.94
C ILE A 75 5.63 -9.82 -6.68
N THR A 76 6.72 -9.73 -7.44
CA THR A 76 7.69 -8.62 -7.30
C THR A 76 7.19 -7.40 -8.07
N LEU A 77 7.01 -6.26 -7.37
CA LEU A 77 6.63 -4.98 -7.96
C LEU A 77 7.87 -4.20 -8.39
N THR A 78 8.77 -3.96 -7.44
CA THR A 78 10.09 -3.32 -7.59
C THR A 78 11.16 -4.18 -6.93
N ASP A 79 12.44 -3.79 -6.99
CA ASP A 79 13.54 -4.54 -6.37
C ASP A 79 13.45 -4.64 -4.85
N THR A 80 12.67 -3.75 -4.24
CA THR A 80 12.44 -3.68 -2.79
C THR A 80 10.99 -3.90 -2.40
N VAL A 81 10.03 -3.94 -3.32
CA VAL A 81 8.60 -4.06 -2.97
C VAL A 81 7.98 -5.29 -3.63
N LYS A 82 7.29 -6.09 -2.82
CA LYS A 82 6.58 -7.30 -3.25
C LYS A 82 5.14 -7.29 -2.77
N ILE A 83 4.28 -7.98 -3.51
CA ILE A 83 2.95 -8.37 -3.05
C ILE A 83 3.02 -9.79 -2.53
N TYR A 84 2.64 -9.95 -1.27
CA TYR A 84 2.45 -11.25 -0.64
C TYR A 84 0.97 -11.58 -0.66
N ILE A 85 0.63 -12.71 -1.26
CA ILE A 85 -0.73 -13.25 -1.31
C ILE A 85 -0.79 -14.39 -0.32
N PHE A 86 -1.47 -14.17 0.81
CA PHE A 86 -1.72 -15.21 1.79
C PHE A 86 -3.13 -15.76 1.66
N THR A 87 -3.34 -16.98 2.12
CA THR A 87 -4.65 -17.60 2.29
C THR A 87 -5.00 -17.79 3.76
N TYR A 88 -6.27 -17.59 4.10
CA TYR A 88 -6.85 -17.94 5.39
C TYR A 88 -7.78 -19.16 5.26
N PRO A 89 -8.09 -19.87 6.36
CA PRO A 89 -8.83 -21.13 6.31
C PRO A 89 -10.24 -20.98 5.71
N SER A 90 -10.70 -22.01 5.01
CA SER A 90 -11.93 -21.99 4.22
C SER A 90 -13.21 -21.97 5.05
N GLU A 91 -13.14 -22.42 6.30
CA GLU A 91 -14.25 -22.44 7.26
C GLU A 91 -14.73 -21.03 7.66
N TYR A 92 -13.91 -20.01 7.45
CA TYR A 92 -14.28 -18.62 7.72
C TYR A 92 -14.94 -17.98 6.52
N ASP A 93 -16.10 -17.35 6.71
CA ASP A 93 -16.81 -16.64 5.65
C ASP A 93 -16.03 -15.39 5.21
N ASN A 94 -15.50 -14.65 6.18
CA ASN A 94 -14.85 -13.35 5.99
C ASN A 94 -13.48 -13.30 6.67
N PHE A 95 -12.58 -12.46 6.15
CA PHE A 95 -11.32 -12.16 6.81
C PHE A 95 -11.57 -11.39 8.12
N GLY A 96 -12.52 -10.47 8.14
CA GLY A 96 -12.94 -9.73 9.34
C GLY A 96 -12.12 -8.46 9.60
N LEU A 97 -11.60 -7.81 8.56
CA LEU A 97 -10.82 -6.57 8.69
C LEU A 97 -11.55 -5.36 8.11
N GLY A 98 -11.99 -4.46 9.00
CA GLY A 98 -12.56 -3.17 8.62
C GLY A 98 -11.63 -2.33 7.74
N ILE A 99 -12.19 -1.41 6.97
CA ILE A 99 -11.42 -0.47 6.15
C ILE A 99 -10.69 0.52 7.06
N CYS A 100 -9.45 0.87 6.72
CA CYS A 100 -8.48 1.61 7.55
C CYS A 100 -7.93 0.86 8.79
N LYS A 101 -8.42 -0.35 9.09
CA LYS A 101 -7.82 -1.24 10.09
C LYS A 101 -6.68 -2.05 9.50
N HIS A 102 -5.80 -2.54 10.36
CA HIS A 102 -4.62 -3.33 10.01
C HIS A 102 -4.51 -4.60 10.87
N ILE A 103 -3.59 -5.48 10.50
CA ILE A 103 -3.17 -6.61 11.33
C ILE A 103 -1.71 -6.41 11.78
N LYS A 104 -1.25 -7.22 12.72
CA LYS A 104 0.17 -7.32 13.06
C LYS A 104 0.72 -8.68 12.63
N PHE A 105 1.78 -8.70 11.84
CA PHE A 105 2.58 -9.92 11.68
C PHE A 105 3.41 -10.14 12.94
N ASN A 106 3.50 -11.40 13.38
CA ASN A 106 4.39 -11.86 14.45
C ASN A 106 5.59 -12.59 13.80
N GLY A 107 6.78 -12.30 14.30
CA GLY A 107 7.99 -13.04 13.99
C GLY A 107 8.93 -13.10 15.20
N LEU A 108 9.82 -14.08 15.20
CA LEU A 108 10.89 -14.16 16.20
C LEU A 108 11.79 -12.92 16.11
N ASN A 109 12.14 -12.39 17.26
CA ASN A 109 13.09 -11.29 17.34
C ASN A 109 14.50 -11.80 17.04
N ILE A 110 15.28 -10.95 16.39
CA ILE A 110 16.68 -11.23 16.05
C ILE A 110 17.55 -10.09 16.59
N GLN A 111 18.76 -10.44 17.02
CA GLN A 111 19.75 -9.47 17.47
C GLN A 111 20.43 -8.85 16.25
N GLY A 112 20.83 -7.58 16.37
CA GLY A 112 21.65 -6.91 15.36
C GLY A 112 23.08 -7.46 15.35
N LYS A 113 23.83 -7.10 14.30
CA LYS A 113 25.26 -7.45 14.11
C LYS A 113 26.13 -6.94 15.25
N VAL A 114 25.76 -5.82 15.86
CA VAL A 114 26.39 -5.29 17.07
C VAL A 114 25.51 -5.58 18.28
N LYS A 115 26.06 -6.26 19.29
CA LYS A 115 25.33 -6.67 20.48
C LYS A 115 24.61 -5.49 21.14
N GLY A 116 23.30 -5.62 21.35
CA GLY A 116 22.47 -4.60 21.99
C GLY A 116 22.09 -3.41 21.10
N LYS A 117 22.46 -3.45 19.81
CA LYS A 117 22.16 -2.39 18.84
C LYS A 117 21.39 -2.93 17.63
N TRP A 118 20.64 -2.05 16.99
CA TRP A 118 19.97 -2.26 15.71
C TRP A 118 20.19 -1.04 14.81
N ASN A 119 20.79 -1.25 13.63
CA ASN A 119 21.22 -0.20 12.70
C ASN A 119 22.01 0.91 13.42
N ASN A 120 23.04 0.52 14.18
CA ASN A 120 23.92 1.39 14.98
C ASN A 120 23.25 2.17 16.14
N ASN A 121 21.94 2.04 16.32
CA ASN A 121 21.18 2.64 17.43
C ASN A 121 20.91 1.62 18.52
N ASP A 122 20.60 2.07 19.75
CA ASP A 122 20.20 1.16 20.82
C ASP A 122 18.94 0.38 20.45
N ASP A 123 19.02 -0.96 20.55
CA ASP A 123 17.88 -1.82 20.22
C ASP A 123 16.90 -1.86 21.40
N ARG A 124 15.80 -1.12 21.26
CA ARG A 124 14.71 -1.04 22.24
C ARG A 124 13.94 -2.35 22.40
N GLU A 125 14.11 -3.28 21.47
CA GLU A 125 13.42 -4.57 21.47
C GLU A 125 14.39 -5.71 21.79
N LYS A 126 15.66 -5.46 22.16
CA LYS A 126 16.69 -6.50 22.33
C LYS A 126 16.31 -7.63 23.29
N ASP A 127 15.49 -7.34 24.30
CA ASP A 127 15.08 -8.28 25.34
C ASP A 127 13.75 -9.01 25.00
N LEU A 128 13.12 -8.67 23.87
CA LEU A 128 11.90 -9.33 23.42
C LEU A 128 12.22 -10.64 22.70
N LEU A 129 11.41 -11.69 22.92
CA LEU A 129 11.49 -12.95 22.16
C LEU A 129 10.83 -12.84 20.78
N GLU A 130 9.77 -12.04 20.67
CA GLU A 130 8.98 -11.85 19.47
C GLU A 130 8.79 -10.37 19.17
N ILE A 131 8.61 -10.06 17.89
CA ILE A 131 8.31 -8.72 17.40
C ILE A 131 7.01 -8.71 16.61
N TYR A 132 6.35 -7.56 16.67
CA TYR A 132 5.09 -7.34 15.99
C TYR A 132 5.20 -6.09 15.13
N ARG A 133 4.70 -6.16 13.90
CA ARG A 133 4.66 -5.01 12.98
C ARG A 133 3.33 -4.95 12.26
N SER A 134 2.79 -3.74 12.17
CA SER A 134 1.51 -3.47 11.53
C SER A 134 1.62 -3.49 10.02
N TYR A 135 0.67 -4.16 9.36
CA TYR A 135 0.51 -4.15 7.91
C TYR A 135 -0.97 -4.07 7.54
N THR A 136 -1.28 -3.21 6.59
CA THR A 136 -2.63 -3.09 6.03
C THR A 136 -2.70 -3.83 4.70
N PRO A 137 -3.63 -4.77 4.52
CA PRO A 137 -3.81 -5.40 3.23
C PRO A 137 -4.38 -4.39 2.24
N VAL A 138 -4.00 -4.54 0.97
CA VAL A 138 -4.54 -3.72 -0.13
C VAL A 138 -5.77 -4.35 -0.76
N TYR A 139 -5.97 -5.65 -0.57
CA TYR A 139 -7.10 -6.38 -1.16
C TYR A 139 -7.40 -7.65 -0.37
N ILE A 140 -8.68 -7.99 -0.24
CA ILE A 140 -9.17 -9.20 0.44
C ILE A 140 -10.20 -9.87 -0.46
N ASN A 141 -9.89 -11.06 -0.97
CA ASN A 141 -10.79 -11.86 -1.81
C ASN A 141 -11.49 -12.93 -0.98
N LYS A 142 -12.77 -12.72 -0.68
CA LYS A 142 -13.59 -13.66 0.11
C LYS A 142 -13.77 -15.02 -0.55
N LYS A 143 -13.91 -15.04 -1.88
CA LYS A 143 -14.16 -16.28 -2.64
C LYS A 143 -12.95 -17.19 -2.64
N LYS A 144 -11.76 -16.62 -2.85
CA LYS A 144 -10.48 -17.36 -2.85
C LYS A 144 -9.85 -17.49 -1.46
N LYS A 145 -10.45 -16.86 -0.44
CA LYS A 145 -9.89 -16.74 0.92
C LYS A 145 -8.48 -16.16 0.91
N GLN A 146 -8.25 -15.16 0.07
CA GLN A 146 -6.94 -14.55 -0.13
C GLN A 146 -6.88 -13.14 0.45
N VAL A 147 -5.72 -12.77 0.99
CA VAL A 147 -5.42 -11.43 1.48
C VAL A 147 -4.06 -10.99 0.95
N HIS A 148 -4.02 -9.80 0.35
CA HIS A 148 -2.88 -9.30 -0.39
C HIS A 148 -2.23 -8.14 0.37
N PHE A 149 -0.92 -8.23 0.59
CA PHE A 149 -0.14 -7.19 1.25
C PHE A 149 0.96 -6.68 0.33
N ILE A 150 1.04 -5.36 0.17
CA ILE A 150 2.21 -4.71 -0.44
C ILE A 150 3.23 -4.45 0.67
N ILE A 151 4.40 -5.05 0.55
CA ILE A 151 5.44 -5.04 1.59
C ILE A 151 6.76 -4.61 0.97
N ARG A 152 7.40 -3.61 1.59
CA ARG A 152 8.77 -3.22 1.29
C ARG A 152 9.75 -4.05 2.11
N ILE A 153 10.73 -4.61 1.42
CA ILE A 153 11.86 -5.33 1.98
C ILE A 153 13.00 -4.35 2.24
N TYR A 154 13.25 -4.06 3.51
CA TYR A 154 14.40 -3.26 3.94
C TYR A 154 15.62 -4.17 4.05
N LYS A 155 16.36 -4.25 2.94
CA LYS A 155 17.63 -4.99 2.86
C LYS A 155 18.71 -4.28 3.65
N GLU A 156 19.76 -5.02 3.98
CA GLU A 156 20.96 -4.47 4.58
C GLU A 156 21.69 -3.57 3.58
N ASP A 157 22.15 -2.41 4.04
CA ASP A 157 23.01 -1.50 3.28
C ASP A 157 24.00 -0.78 4.21
N GLU A 158 24.80 0.15 3.67
CA GLU A 158 25.80 0.91 4.43
C GLU A 158 25.21 1.77 5.55
N HIS A 159 23.96 2.23 5.41
CA HIS A 159 23.24 3.04 6.40
C HIS A 159 22.45 2.17 7.37
N PHE A 160 21.91 1.04 6.90
CA PHE A 160 21.08 0.10 7.64
C PHE A 160 21.71 -1.29 7.63
N ILE A 161 22.79 -1.45 8.40
CA ILE A 161 23.60 -2.68 8.41
C ILE A 161 22.82 -3.95 8.82
N ASP A 162 21.73 -3.82 9.56
CA ASP A 162 20.88 -4.92 10.02
C ASP A 162 19.60 -5.08 9.19
N GLY A 163 19.32 -4.14 8.27
CA GLY A 163 18.08 -4.08 7.50
C GLY A 163 16.85 -3.84 8.39
N GLY A 164 15.71 -4.42 8.00
CA GLY A 164 14.46 -4.35 8.76
C GLY A 164 14.06 -5.67 9.40
N LYS A 165 13.89 -5.71 10.74
CA LYS A 165 13.62 -6.95 11.49
C LYS A 165 12.50 -7.83 10.88
N MET A 166 11.30 -7.28 10.75
CA MET A 166 10.15 -8.02 10.20
C MET A 166 10.24 -8.21 8.69
N SER A 167 10.69 -7.21 7.94
CA SER A 167 10.77 -7.34 6.48
C SER A 167 11.77 -8.42 6.07
N SER A 168 12.87 -8.57 6.81
CA SER A 168 13.85 -9.65 6.62
C SER A 168 13.27 -11.02 6.96
N HIS A 169 12.35 -11.11 7.92
CA HIS A 169 11.60 -12.34 8.19
C HIS A 169 10.68 -12.71 7.01
N LEU A 170 9.91 -11.73 6.53
CA LEU A 170 8.98 -11.89 5.40
C LEU A 170 9.70 -12.20 4.08
N ASP A 171 10.91 -11.69 3.87
CA ASP A 171 11.71 -11.96 2.66
C ASP A 171 12.17 -13.43 2.59
N LYS A 172 12.33 -14.08 3.74
CA LYS A 172 12.74 -15.49 3.84
C LYS A 172 11.60 -16.48 3.65
N LEU A 173 10.34 -16.02 3.67
CA LEU A 173 9.18 -16.89 3.49
C LEU A 173 9.16 -17.49 2.09
N LYS A 174 8.95 -18.81 2.04
CA LYS A 174 8.71 -19.57 0.82
C LYS A 174 7.22 -19.88 0.68
N ILE A 175 6.77 -20.10 -0.56
CA ILE A 175 5.40 -20.55 -0.81
C ILE A 175 5.08 -21.77 0.06
N ASN A 176 3.86 -21.81 0.59
CA ASN A 176 3.35 -22.74 1.60
C ASN A 176 3.87 -22.55 3.03
N ASN A 177 4.81 -21.64 3.30
CA ASN A 177 5.13 -21.28 4.68
C ASN A 177 3.96 -20.55 5.34
N THR A 178 3.93 -20.60 6.67
CA THR A 178 2.92 -19.95 7.48
C THR A 178 3.50 -18.81 8.28
N ILE A 179 2.68 -17.82 8.61
CA ILE A 179 3.03 -16.73 9.52
C ILE A 179 1.89 -16.45 10.48
N ASN A 180 2.23 -16.18 11.73
CA ASN A 180 1.27 -15.80 12.76
C ASN A 180 0.91 -14.32 12.63
N ILE A 181 -0.36 -14.03 12.82
CA ILE A 181 -0.92 -12.68 12.81
C ILE A 181 -1.81 -12.45 14.01
N LEU A 182 -1.92 -11.19 14.42
CA LEU A 182 -2.93 -10.74 15.36
C LEU A 182 -3.74 -9.60 14.75
N GLY A 183 -5.03 -9.53 15.09
CA GLY A 183 -5.91 -8.47 14.64
C GLY A 183 -7.39 -8.80 14.86
N PRO A 184 -8.29 -7.87 14.54
CA PRO A 184 -8.02 -6.61 13.84
C PRO A 184 -7.54 -5.48 14.78
N TYR A 185 -6.66 -4.61 14.30
CA TYR A 185 -6.16 -3.42 15.00
C TYR A 185 -6.42 -2.14 14.22
N GLY A 186 -6.27 -0.99 14.87
CA GLY A 186 -6.42 0.33 14.27
C GLY A 186 -7.44 1.17 15.00
N LEU A 187 -7.11 2.45 15.19
CA LEU A 187 -7.98 3.42 15.87
C LEU A 187 -9.00 4.04 14.92
N ILE A 188 -8.75 3.96 13.61
CA ILE A 188 -9.58 4.48 12.54
C ILE A 188 -10.26 3.32 11.82
N GLU A 189 -11.56 3.43 11.61
CA GLU A 189 -12.33 2.49 10.82
C GLU A 189 -13.40 3.22 10.02
N TYR A 190 -13.48 2.97 8.72
CA TYR A 190 -14.59 3.48 7.92
C TYR A 190 -15.84 2.63 8.18
N LYS A 191 -16.95 3.27 8.54
CA LYS A 191 -18.20 2.64 9.00
C LYS A 191 -19.31 2.63 7.94
N GLY A 192 -19.03 3.11 6.73
CA GLY A 192 -20.03 3.32 5.69
C GLY A 192 -20.56 4.74 5.70
N ASN A 193 -21.37 5.09 4.70
CA ASN A 193 -22.08 6.37 4.61
C ASN A 193 -21.15 7.59 4.85
N ASN A 194 -19.95 7.59 4.28
CA ASN A 194 -18.96 8.67 4.44
C ASN A 194 -18.55 8.93 5.90
N GLU A 195 -18.60 7.92 6.78
CA GLU A 195 -18.31 8.08 8.21
C GLU A 195 -17.11 7.23 8.66
N LEU A 196 -16.23 7.83 9.45
CA LEU A 196 -15.07 7.20 10.08
C LEU A 196 -15.25 7.22 11.60
N SER A 197 -14.97 6.11 12.27
CA SER A 197 -14.80 6.09 13.71
C SER A 197 -13.34 6.33 14.07
N TYR A 198 -13.04 7.26 14.99
CA TYR A 198 -11.72 7.53 15.56
C TYR A 198 -11.81 7.64 17.08
N LEU A 199 -11.14 6.74 17.83
CA LEU A 199 -11.15 6.75 19.31
C LEU A 199 -12.56 6.95 19.91
N SER A 200 -13.53 6.19 19.41
CA SER A 200 -14.96 6.25 19.78
C SER A 200 -15.74 7.49 19.34
N LYS A 201 -15.11 8.43 18.63
CA LYS A 201 -15.79 9.56 17.98
C LYS A 201 -16.15 9.21 16.54
N SER A 202 -17.31 9.68 16.11
CA SER A 202 -17.70 9.65 14.69
C SER A 202 -17.23 10.90 13.98
N ILE A 203 -16.62 10.73 12.81
CA ILE A 203 -16.13 11.80 11.94
C ILE A 203 -16.76 11.60 10.57
N LYS A 204 -17.63 12.52 10.18
CA LYS A 204 -18.26 12.54 8.85
C LYS A 204 -17.33 13.19 7.83
N ILE A 205 -17.04 12.49 6.74
CA ILE A 205 -16.48 13.07 5.53
C ILE A 205 -17.62 13.86 4.87
N LYS A 206 -17.52 15.19 4.91
CA LYS A 206 -18.57 16.07 4.41
C LYS A 206 -18.53 16.19 2.90
N LYS A 207 -17.41 16.65 2.36
CA LYS A 207 -17.29 16.94 0.92
C LYS A 207 -15.99 16.42 0.31
N HIS A 208 -14.87 16.60 1.01
CA HIS A 208 -13.54 16.31 0.50
C HIS A 208 -12.72 15.50 1.48
N ILE A 209 -11.96 14.54 0.95
CA ILE A 209 -10.94 13.80 1.70
C ILE A 209 -9.60 13.92 0.98
N VAL A 210 -8.59 14.38 1.71
CA VAL A 210 -7.21 14.42 1.25
C VAL A 210 -6.45 13.30 1.94
N MET A 211 -5.85 12.39 1.18
CA MET A 211 -5.00 11.32 1.67
C MET A 211 -3.56 11.59 1.23
N ILE A 212 -2.66 11.81 2.18
CA ILE A 212 -1.25 12.09 1.93
C ILE A 212 -0.40 10.89 2.38
N ALA A 213 0.17 10.18 1.42
CA ALA A 213 0.95 8.97 1.64
C ALA A 213 2.43 9.13 1.30
N GLY A 214 3.30 8.46 2.08
CA GLY A 214 4.72 8.25 1.75
C GLY A 214 5.04 6.77 1.56
N GLY A 215 5.57 6.38 0.40
CA GLY A 215 6.00 5.00 0.13
C GLY A 215 4.90 3.94 0.35
N THR A 216 5.09 2.99 1.26
CA THR A 216 4.07 1.97 1.56
C THR A 216 2.92 2.48 2.45
N GLY A 217 2.97 3.74 2.91
CA GLY A 217 1.88 4.41 3.62
C GLY A 217 0.59 4.57 2.79
N MET A 218 0.64 4.28 1.48
CA MET A 218 -0.55 4.22 0.62
C MET A 218 -1.50 3.06 0.95
N THR A 219 -1.01 1.99 1.57
CA THR A 219 -1.77 0.75 1.78
C THR A 219 -3.07 0.93 2.58
N PRO A 220 -3.15 1.68 3.69
CA PRO A 220 -4.42 1.98 4.35
C PRO A 220 -5.39 2.80 3.50
N PHE A 221 -4.88 3.67 2.62
CA PHE A 221 -5.71 4.53 1.77
C PHE A 221 -6.27 3.79 0.57
N PHE A 222 -5.51 2.84 0.00
CA PHE A 222 -5.93 2.12 -1.20
C PHE A 222 -7.31 1.45 -1.04
N ARG A 223 -7.53 0.74 0.08
CA ARG A 223 -8.85 0.12 0.35
C ARG A 223 -9.96 1.15 0.58
N LEU A 224 -9.64 2.30 1.18
CA LEU A 224 -10.62 3.38 1.39
C LEU A 224 -10.99 4.05 0.06
N ILE A 225 -10.01 4.37 -0.78
CA ILE A 225 -10.21 4.91 -2.13
C ILE A 225 -11.09 3.96 -2.94
N ASN A 226 -10.73 2.67 -2.96
CA ASN A 226 -11.54 1.66 -3.64
C ASN A 226 -12.98 1.62 -3.12
N HIS A 227 -13.17 1.64 -1.79
CA HIS A 227 -14.52 1.68 -1.22
C HIS A 227 -15.30 2.90 -1.71
N LEU A 228 -14.72 4.10 -1.60
CA LEU A 228 -15.37 5.37 -1.90
C LEU A 228 -15.71 5.54 -3.39
N LEU A 229 -14.86 5.03 -4.29
CA LEU A 229 -15.07 5.12 -5.74
C LEU A 229 -15.95 4.00 -6.31
N LEU A 230 -15.78 2.77 -5.82
CA LEU A 230 -16.29 1.57 -6.48
C LEU A 230 -17.57 1.02 -5.84
N THR A 231 -17.91 1.44 -4.62
CA THR A 231 -19.13 0.98 -3.96
C THR A 231 -20.32 1.83 -4.40
N LYS A 232 -21.34 1.18 -4.98
CA LYS A 232 -22.61 1.85 -5.30
C LYS A 232 -23.23 2.35 -4.01
N LYS A 233 -23.52 3.65 -3.95
CA LYS A 233 -24.27 4.24 -2.86
C LYS A 233 -25.68 3.67 -2.84
N THR A 234 -26.14 3.27 -1.66
CA THR A 234 -27.49 2.72 -1.50
C THR A 234 -28.55 3.82 -1.47
N ASN A 235 -28.15 5.07 -1.19
CA ASN A 235 -29.02 6.23 -1.16
C ASN A 235 -28.58 7.21 -2.27
N VAL A 236 -29.53 7.58 -3.13
CA VAL A 236 -29.30 8.49 -4.27
C VAL A 236 -29.00 9.92 -3.80
N GLU A 237 -29.38 10.26 -2.58
CA GLU A 237 -29.20 11.60 -1.98
C GLU A 237 -27.80 11.86 -1.39
N ASP A 238 -26.95 10.84 -1.23
CA ASP A 238 -25.61 11.04 -0.69
C ASP A 238 -24.70 11.69 -1.76
N GLU A 239 -24.30 12.95 -1.58
CA GLU A 239 -23.34 13.63 -2.47
C GLU A 239 -22.00 12.89 -2.55
N PRO A 240 -21.37 12.80 -3.76
CA PRO A 240 -20.06 12.17 -3.93
C PRO A 240 -19.01 12.83 -3.03
N VAL A 241 -18.18 11.98 -2.41
CA VAL A 241 -16.98 12.46 -1.73
C VAL A 241 -15.90 12.65 -2.78
N TYR A 242 -15.30 13.82 -2.79
CA TYR A 242 -14.15 14.13 -3.62
C TYR A 242 -12.87 13.68 -2.92
N ILE A 243 -11.94 13.11 -3.68
CA ILE A 243 -10.73 12.48 -3.15
C ILE A 243 -9.52 13.12 -3.80
N THR A 244 -8.64 13.73 -3.00
CA THR A 244 -7.26 14.04 -3.43
C THR A 244 -6.32 13.02 -2.81
N PHE A 245 -5.54 12.33 -3.63
CA PHE A 245 -4.50 11.42 -3.18
C PHE A 245 -3.11 11.97 -3.52
N ILE A 246 -2.44 12.57 -2.53
CA ILE A 246 -1.07 13.08 -2.64
C ILE A 246 -0.11 11.95 -2.27
N TYR A 247 0.69 11.49 -3.23
CA TYR A 247 1.53 10.33 -3.05
C TYR A 247 3.02 10.64 -3.27
N ALA A 248 3.75 10.70 -2.15
CA ALA A 248 5.18 10.98 -2.11
C ALA A 248 6.03 9.70 -2.18
N ASN A 249 7.01 9.69 -3.08
CA ASN A 249 7.95 8.59 -3.30
C ASN A 249 9.36 9.12 -3.57
N ARG A 250 10.37 8.24 -3.56
CA ARG A 250 11.75 8.64 -3.86
C ARG A 250 11.94 9.06 -5.32
N ASN A 251 11.28 8.36 -6.23
CA ASN A 251 11.31 8.58 -7.67
C ASN A 251 10.07 7.97 -8.33
N GLU A 252 9.92 8.19 -9.63
CA GLU A 252 8.77 7.76 -10.43
C GLU A 252 8.62 6.23 -10.54
N GLN A 253 9.71 5.47 -10.41
CA GLN A 253 9.69 3.99 -10.46
C GLN A 253 9.17 3.38 -9.14
N GLU A 254 9.23 4.15 -8.06
CA GLU A 254 8.80 3.74 -6.71
C GLU A 254 7.32 4.07 -6.44
N ILE A 255 6.60 4.67 -7.41
CA ILE A 255 5.17 4.94 -7.30
C ILE A 255 4.39 3.63 -7.42
N LEU A 256 4.04 3.03 -6.28
CA LEU A 256 3.34 1.75 -6.22
C LEU A 256 1.91 1.88 -6.75
N LEU A 257 1.46 0.90 -7.53
CA LEU A 257 0.13 0.89 -8.16
C LEU A 257 -0.17 2.12 -9.03
N LYS A 258 0.85 2.80 -9.57
CA LYS A 258 0.70 4.01 -10.40
C LYS A 258 -0.40 3.88 -11.46
N LEU A 259 -0.36 2.79 -12.24
CA LEU A 259 -1.36 2.54 -13.28
C LEU A 259 -2.79 2.55 -12.74
N VAL A 260 -3.05 1.99 -11.54
CA VAL A 260 -4.39 1.95 -10.91
C VAL A 260 -4.88 3.36 -10.63
N PHE A 261 -4.03 4.20 -10.03
CA PHE A 261 -4.39 5.58 -9.74
C PHE A 261 -4.51 6.42 -11.01
N ASP A 262 -3.68 6.18 -12.02
CA ASP A 262 -3.82 6.81 -13.34
C ASP A 262 -5.18 6.46 -13.97
N GLU A 263 -5.61 5.20 -13.91
CA GLU A 263 -6.94 4.77 -14.38
C GLU A 263 -8.06 5.45 -13.56
N TYR A 264 -7.91 5.55 -12.24
CA TYR A 264 -8.92 6.22 -11.42
C TYR A 264 -9.05 7.70 -11.75
N ASP A 265 -7.94 8.40 -11.90
CA ASP A 265 -7.93 9.83 -12.20
C ASP A 265 -8.52 10.15 -13.58
N ALA A 266 -8.38 9.23 -14.54
CA ALA A 266 -8.96 9.34 -15.87
C ALA A 266 -10.47 9.01 -15.94
N ASN A 267 -10.97 8.13 -15.05
CA ASN A 267 -12.34 7.60 -15.15
C ASN A 267 -13.31 8.12 -14.06
N PHE A 268 -12.80 8.69 -12.96
CA PHE A 268 -13.63 9.22 -11.88
C PHE A 268 -13.41 10.73 -11.72
N GLU A 269 -14.47 11.51 -11.94
CA GLU A 269 -14.45 12.97 -11.76
C GLU A 269 -14.16 13.38 -10.30
N ASN A 270 -14.57 12.55 -9.35
CA ASN A 270 -14.39 12.78 -7.91
C ASN A 270 -13.08 12.20 -7.35
N PHE A 271 -12.11 11.84 -8.20
CA PHE A 271 -10.77 11.43 -7.79
C PHE A 271 -9.69 12.28 -8.47
N GLN A 272 -8.71 12.73 -7.71
CA GLN A 272 -7.51 13.41 -8.18
C GLN A 272 -6.27 12.74 -7.59
N LYS A 273 -5.36 12.26 -8.45
CA LYS A 273 -4.01 11.85 -8.02
C LYS A 273 -3.06 13.05 -8.08
N VAL A 274 -2.10 13.09 -7.16
CA VAL A 274 -1.00 14.08 -7.15
C VAL A 274 0.29 13.34 -6.79
N TYR A 275 1.26 13.30 -7.69
CA TYR A 275 2.53 12.63 -7.47
C TYR A 275 3.63 13.61 -7.05
N SER A 276 4.29 13.28 -5.94
CA SER A 276 5.49 13.98 -5.48
C SER A 276 6.65 13.00 -5.47
N VAL A 277 7.78 13.38 -6.05
CA VAL A 277 8.99 12.55 -6.05
C VAL A 277 10.19 13.32 -5.51
N ASP A 278 11.01 12.71 -4.63
CA ASP A 278 12.23 13.38 -4.15
C ASP A 278 13.17 13.74 -5.31
N LYS A 279 13.33 12.81 -6.25
CA LYS A 279 14.12 12.99 -7.47
C LYS A 279 13.44 12.30 -8.65
N CYS A 280 13.35 12.99 -9.77
CA CYS A 280 12.96 12.40 -11.05
C CYS A 280 14.22 11.81 -11.74
N LEU A 281 14.23 10.51 -12.02
CA LEU A 281 15.38 9.83 -12.64
C LEU A 281 15.35 9.96 -14.16
N ASP A 282 14.18 9.86 -14.77
CA ASP A 282 13.96 10.06 -16.19
C ASP A 282 13.41 11.47 -16.48
N SER A 283 14.23 12.31 -17.09
CA SER A 283 13.85 13.70 -17.42
C SER A 283 12.63 13.80 -18.34
N THR A 284 12.30 12.76 -19.11
CA THR A 284 11.13 12.74 -20.00
C THR A 284 9.82 12.57 -19.23
N LEU A 285 9.88 12.11 -17.97
CA LEU A 285 8.73 11.87 -17.11
C LEU A 285 8.44 13.03 -16.14
N LYS A 286 9.19 14.15 -16.23
CA LYS A 286 9.00 15.32 -15.35
C LYS A 286 7.59 15.86 -15.40
N ASP A 287 6.97 15.91 -16.57
CA ASP A 287 5.60 16.43 -16.73
C ASP A 287 4.53 15.45 -16.23
N THR A 288 4.92 14.23 -15.81
CA THR A 288 4.02 13.22 -15.24
C THR A 288 3.98 13.25 -13.71
N VAL A 289 4.78 14.11 -13.08
CA VAL A 289 4.83 14.33 -11.63
C VAL A 289 4.48 15.78 -11.30
N ASP A 290 3.67 15.97 -10.26
CA ASP A 290 3.17 17.29 -9.85
C ASP A 290 4.18 18.06 -9.00
N ASN A 291 5.11 17.35 -8.35
CA ASN A 291 6.15 17.94 -7.52
C ASN A 291 7.45 17.14 -7.58
N ILE A 292 8.58 17.86 -7.63
CA ILE A 292 9.92 17.30 -7.44
C ILE A 292 10.54 17.92 -6.18
N GLY A 293 10.97 17.06 -5.26
CA GLY A 293 11.42 17.40 -3.91
C GLY A 293 10.40 17.00 -2.84
N TYR A 294 10.64 17.49 -1.62
CA TYR A 294 9.72 17.28 -0.50
C TYR A 294 8.37 17.99 -0.73
N ILE A 295 7.31 17.47 -0.10
CA ILE A 295 6.01 18.14 -0.08
C ILE A 295 6.18 19.51 0.59
N ASN A 296 5.77 20.56 -0.09
CA ASN A 296 5.87 21.94 0.36
C ASN A 296 4.47 22.56 0.55
N ILE A 297 4.45 23.76 1.14
CA ILE A 297 3.20 24.47 1.44
C ILE A 297 2.42 24.85 0.18
N ASP A 298 3.09 25.13 -0.93
CA ASP A 298 2.44 25.55 -2.18
C ASP A 298 1.67 24.38 -2.80
N LEU A 299 2.27 23.19 -2.84
CA LEU A 299 1.61 21.96 -3.26
C LEU A 299 0.39 21.65 -2.39
N LEU A 300 0.53 21.80 -1.06
CA LEU A 300 -0.58 21.59 -0.14
C LEU A 300 -1.69 22.60 -0.37
N LYS A 301 -1.41 23.91 -0.47
CA LYS A 301 -2.44 24.90 -0.77
C LYS A 301 -3.17 24.59 -2.07
N LYS A 302 -2.42 24.27 -3.13
CA LYS A 302 -2.96 23.94 -4.46
C LYS A 302 -3.87 22.72 -4.49
N HIS A 303 -3.66 21.71 -3.64
CA HIS A 303 -4.40 20.43 -3.74
C HIS A 303 -5.25 20.08 -2.50
N VAL A 304 -5.04 20.78 -1.39
CA VAL A 304 -5.83 20.67 -0.16
C VAL A 304 -6.94 21.72 -0.11
N LEU A 305 -6.64 22.97 -0.51
CA LEU A 305 -7.60 24.08 -0.46
C LEU A 305 -8.32 24.27 -1.80
N GLU A 306 -7.57 24.10 -2.89
CA GLU A 306 -8.08 24.16 -4.24
C GLU A 306 -8.23 22.71 -4.74
N TYR A 307 -9.44 22.28 -5.05
CA TYR A 307 -9.62 21.02 -5.76
C TYR A 307 -9.90 21.38 -7.21
N GLU A 308 -8.88 21.23 -8.06
CA GLU A 308 -8.91 21.69 -9.45
C GLU A 308 -10.09 21.11 -10.26
N LYS A 309 -10.53 19.89 -9.93
CA LYS A 309 -11.70 19.24 -10.54
C LYS A 309 -13.06 19.68 -9.94
N LEU A 310 -13.07 20.56 -8.94
CA LEU A 310 -14.28 21.14 -8.33
C LEU A 310 -14.31 22.62 -8.69
N SER A 311 -15.26 22.99 -9.52
CA SER A 311 -15.56 24.39 -9.83
C SER A 311 -16.18 25.15 -8.64
N MET A 312 -15.92 24.75 -7.39
CA MET A 312 -16.54 25.29 -6.18
C MET A 312 -15.54 25.43 -5.03
N PRO A 313 -15.64 26.49 -4.20
CA PRO A 313 -14.81 26.64 -3.01
C PRO A 313 -15.13 25.57 -1.97
N ILE A 314 -14.10 25.01 -1.33
CA ILE A 314 -14.21 24.06 -0.20
C ILE A 314 -13.71 24.76 1.06
N LYS A 315 -14.48 24.67 2.15
CA LYS A 315 -14.03 25.18 3.46
C LYS A 315 -13.07 24.17 4.10
N ASN A 316 -12.10 24.65 4.86
CA ASN A 316 -11.19 23.79 5.63
C ASN A 316 -11.94 22.78 6.52
N SER A 317 -13.09 23.20 7.08
CA SER A 317 -13.95 22.38 7.95
C SER A 317 -14.77 21.30 7.22
N ASP A 318 -14.80 21.32 5.89
CA ASP A 318 -15.46 20.33 5.03
C ASP A 318 -14.50 19.30 4.44
N THR A 319 -13.20 19.48 4.73
CA THR A 319 -12.11 18.64 4.26
C THR A 319 -11.57 17.81 5.42
N LEU A 320 -11.47 16.50 5.20
CA LEU A 320 -10.76 15.60 6.09
C LEU A 320 -9.38 15.27 5.51
N VAL A 321 -8.32 15.46 6.28
CA VAL A 321 -6.97 15.08 5.88
C VAL A 321 -6.52 13.84 6.64
N LEU A 322 -6.08 12.81 5.90
CA LEU A 322 -5.48 11.59 6.42
C LEU A 322 -4.02 11.50 6.01
N LEU A 323 -3.13 11.21 6.96
CA LEU A 323 -1.68 11.12 6.75
C LEU A 323 -1.18 9.70 7.07
N CYS A 324 -0.32 9.14 6.21
CA CYS A 324 0.38 7.89 6.52
C CYS A 324 1.73 7.81 5.80
N GLY A 325 2.83 7.69 6.54
CA GLY A 325 4.17 7.76 5.96
C GLY A 325 5.27 7.79 7.02
N PRO A 326 6.54 7.98 6.61
CA PRO A 326 7.68 8.03 7.53
C PRO A 326 7.52 9.13 8.59
N PRO A 327 8.00 8.93 9.83
CA PRO A 327 7.84 9.91 10.91
C PRO A 327 8.32 11.34 10.57
N PRO A 328 9.46 11.56 9.88
CA PRO A 328 9.88 12.92 9.51
C PRO A 328 8.87 13.61 8.58
N MET A 329 8.32 12.89 7.61
CA MET A 329 7.29 13.41 6.70
C MET A 329 6.02 13.78 7.47
N ILE A 330 5.56 12.90 8.36
CA ILE A 330 4.36 13.13 9.15
C ILE A 330 4.52 14.33 10.09
N SER A 331 5.70 14.49 10.70
CA SER A 331 5.99 15.64 11.57
C SER A 331 5.92 16.95 10.78
N SER A 332 6.57 17.01 9.61
CA SER A 332 6.56 18.19 8.75
C SER A 332 5.16 18.53 8.23
N LEU A 333 4.40 17.53 7.77
CA LEU A 333 3.03 17.74 7.30
C LEU A 333 2.08 18.21 8.40
N ASN A 334 2.23 17.70 9.62
CA ASN A 334 1.41 18.17 10.74
C ASN A 334 1.65 19.65 11.02
N LEU A 335 2.89 20.12 10.96
CA LEU A 335 3.23 21.54 11.12
C LEU A 335 2.54 22.38 10.03
N LEU A 336 2.79 22.04 8.76
CA LEU A 336 2.24 22.78 7.61
C LEU A 336 0.72 22.81 7.59
N LEU A 337 0.07 21.67 7.85
CA LEU A 337 -1.39 21.56 7.77
C LEU A 337 -2.10 22.23 8.95
N LYS A 338 -1.56 22.10 10.17
CA LYS A 338 -2.25 22.61 11.37
C LYS A 338 -1.89 24.05 11.69
N GLU A 339 -0.64 24.44 11.51
CA GLU A 339 -0.17 25.79 11.90
C GLU A 339 -0.30 26.78 10.74
N ASP A 340 0.20 26.42 9.56
CA ASP A 340 0.22 27.35 8.41
C ASP A 340 -1.11 27.39 7.67
N ILE A 341 -1.65 26.21 7.31
CA ILE A 341 -2.90 26.08 6.54
C ILE A 341 -4.14 26.12 7.45
N LYS A 342 -3.98 25.78 8.74
CA LYS A 342 -5.06 25.75 9.74
C LYS A 342 -6.19 24.80 9.36
N MET A 343 -5.84 23.58 8.95
CA MET A 343 -6.79 22.50 8.74
C MET A 343 -7.36 22.02 10.08
N GLU A 344 -8.69 21.94 10.17
CA GLU A 344 -9.40 21.54 11.39
C GLU A 344 -9.38 20.02 11.61
N ASN A 345 -9.45 19.24 10.52
CA ASN A 345 -9.61 17.79 10.58
C ASN A 345 -8.39 17.09 9.98
N VAL A 346 -7.33 16.90 10.78
CA VAL A 346 -6.12 16.18 10.36
C VAL A 346 -5.91 14.94 11.24
N MET A 347 -5.88 13.77 10.62
CA MET A 347 -5.65 12.49 11.28
C MET A 347 -4.42 11.77 10.70
N THR A 348 -3.69 11.06 11.54
CA THR A 348 -2.55 10.22 11.15
C THR A 348 -2.91 8.75 11.42
N LEU A 349 -2.60 7.87 10.45
CA LEU A 349 -2.86 6.43 10.51
C LEU A 349 -1.62 5.62 10.89
#